data_AF-A0A914DYQ5-F1
#
_entry.id   AF-A0A914DYQ5-F1
#
_cell.length_a   1.000
_cell.length_b   1.000
_cell.length_c   1.000
_cell.angle_alpha   90.00
_cell.angle_beta   90.00
_cell.angle_gamma   90.00
#
_symmetry.space_group_name_H-M   'P 1'
#
loop_
_entity.id
_entity.type
_entity.pdbx_description
1 polymer ?
#
loop_
_entity_poly.entity_id
_entity_poly.type
_entity_poly.pdbx_seq_one_letter_code
_entity_poly.pdbx_strand_id
1 'polypeptide(L)'
;MEDWTFYDWILKLLFCIVGVVFFGLSSGLLSFNVKKFLNRFRKRTPTEVEIERRSEEIDGLQRELAAISPVNEFAAYFKRKRVVDKLTDELNALSLKYQQKAMISSVKEMVVIRLLCAIFSIVCAFYSYDLVLFYVNESYLWPFNFILAFPFTLLATGSRNNEVPVTLFSYLCMTLAARRIYERRKINAAKKYA
;
A
#
# COMPACT_ATOMS: atom_id res chain seq x y z
N MET A 1 -43.97 -5.64 -4.97
CA MET A 1 -43.32 -4.33 -5.24
C MET A 1 -42.27 -3.99 -4.16
N GLU A 2 -42.20 -4.74 -3.05
CA GLU A 2 -41.25 -4.55 -1.95
C GLU A 2 -39.87 -5.19 -2.16
N ASP A 3 -39.75 -6.19 -3.05
CA ASP A 3 -38.47 -6.89 -3.23
C ASP A 3 -37.39 -6.00 -3.86
N TRP A 4 -37.75 -5.13 -4.81
CA TRP A 4 -36.80 -4.28 -5.53
C TRP A 4 -36.14 -3.22 -4.65
N THR A 5 -36.85 -2.69 -3.65
CA THR A 5 -36.28 -1.71 -2.72
C THR A 5 -35.35 -2.37 -1.71
N PHE A 6 -35.62 -3.62 -1.34
CA PHE A 6 -34.75 -4.41 -0.48
C PHE A 6 -33.41 -4.74 -1.16
N TYR A 7 -33.43 -5.16 -2.43
CA TYR A 7 -32.19 -5.41 -3.18
C TYR A 7 -31.37 -4.14 -3.41
N ASP A 8 -32.00 -3.00 -3.72
CA ASP A 8 -31.30 -1.72 -3.85
C ASP A 8 -30.59 -1.33 -2.54
N TRP A 9 -31.27 -1.50 -1.41
CA TRP A 9 -30.68 -1.22 -0.09
C TRP A 9 -29.48 -2.13 0.22
N ILE A 10 -29.58 -3.44 -0.07
CA ILE A 10 -28.48 -4.39 0.10
C ILE A 10 -27.30 -4.02 -0.80
N LEU A 11 -27.55 -3.68 -2.07
CA LEU A 11 -26.51 -3.27 -3.00
C LEU A 11 -25.77 -2.04 -2.48
N LYS A 12 -26.51 -1.00 -2.04
CA LYS A 12 -25.91 0.21 -1.43
C LYS A 12 -25.07 -0.13 -0.21
N LEU A 13 -25.52 -1.06 0.64
CA LEU A 13 -24.75 -1.52 1.80
C LEU A 13 -23.46 -2.25 1.39
N LEU A 14 -23.53 -3.13 0.39
CA LEU A 14 -22.35 -3.81 -0.17
C LEU A 14 -21.36 -2.80 -0.75
N PHE A 15 -21.82 -1.85 -1.56
CA PHE A 15 -20.98 -0.79 -2.11
C PHE A 15 -20.35 0.08 -1.02
N CYS A 16 -21.06 0.35 0.07
CA CYS A 16 -20.53 1.06 1.24
C CYS A 16 -19.35 0.29 1.86
N ILE A 17 -19.54 -1.00 2.17
CA ILE A 17 -18.49 -1.84 2.76
C ILE A 17 -17.27 -1.92 1.83
N VAL A 18 -17.50 -2.13 0.54
CA VAL A 18 -16.43 -2.16 -0.48
C VAL A 18 -15.69 -0.82 -0.49
N GLY A 19 -16.41 0.30 -0.54
CA GLY A 19 -15.83 1.65 -0.51
C GLY A 19 -14.96 1.89 0.72
N VAL A 20 -15.39 1.43 1.90
CA VAL A 20 -14.63 1.54 3.16
C VAL A 20 -13.34 0.70 3.11
N VAL A 21 -13.38 -0.49 2.53
CA VAL A 21 -12.18 -1.33 2.33
C VAL A 21 -11.19 -0.62 1.40
N PHE A 22 -11.65 -0.07 0.29
CA PHE A 22 -10.80 0.69 -0.63
C PHE A 22 -10.23 1.96 0.00
N PHE A 23 -11.01 2.66 0.85
CA PHE A 23 -10.51 3.78 1.66
C PHE A 23 -9.40 3.35 2.60
N GLY A 24 -9.58 2.23 3.29
CA GLY A 24 -8.58 1.72 4.21
C GLY A 24 -7.29 1.30 3.49
N LEU A 25 -7.39 0.79 2.26
CA LEU A 25 -6.22 0.46 1.42
C LEU A 25 -5.48 1.71 0.96
N SER A 26 -6.18 2.76 0.51
CA SER A 26 -5.56 4.00 0.02
C SER A 26 -4.82 4.76 1.14
N SER A 27 -5.47 4.89 2.30
CA SER A 27 -4.94 5.56 3.50
C SER A 27 -3.88 4.74 4.25
N GLY A 28 -3.68 3.47 3.88
CA GLY A 28 -2.77 2.56 4.58
C GLY A 28 -3.24 2.19 6.00
N LEU A 29 -4.53 2.40 6.29
CA LEU A 29 -5.20 1.91 7.50
C LEU A 29 -5.31 0.38 7.47
N LEU A 30 -5.63 -0.19 6.31
CA LEU A 30 -5.56 -1.62 6.05
C LEU A 30 -4.15 -1.99 5.58
N SER A 31 -3.45 -2.78 6.39
CA SER A 31 -2.19 -3.43 6.00
C SER A 31 -2.50 -4.73 5.29
N PHE A 32 -3.25 -4.66 4.20
CA PHE A 32 -3.29 -5.80 3.31
C PHE A 32 -1.89 -5.95 2.70
N ASN A 33 -1.43 -7.18 2.51
CA ASN A 33 -0.14 -7.46 1.86
C ASN A 33 -0.25 -7.20 0.35
N VAL A 34 -0.72 -6.01 -0.04
CA VAL A 34 -0.89 -5.58 -1.44
C VAL A 34 0.42 -5.75 -2.18
N LYS A 35 1.57 -5.47 -1.54
CA LYS A 35 2.89 -5.73 -2.13
C LYS A 35 3.13 -7.21 -2.46
N LYS A 36 2.77 -8.15 -1.57
CA LYS A 36 2.91 -9.59 -1.85
C LYS A 36 1.93 -10.05 -2.92
N PHE A 37 0.71 -9.50 -2.91
CA PHE A 37 -0.30 -9.80 -3.92
C PHE A 37 0.13 -9.27 -5.30
N LEU A 38 0.52 -8.01 -5.41
CA LEU A 38 1.07 -7.42 -6.64
C LEU A 38 2.33 -8.15 -7.10
N ASN A 39 3.27 -8.47 -6.20
CA ASN A 39 4.50 -9.17 -6.59
C ASN A 39 4.24 -10.62 -7.05
N ARG A 40 3.12 -11.24 -6.66
CA ARG A 40 2.69 -12.54 -7.19
C ARG A 40 2.22 -12.45 -8.65
N PHE A 41 1.64 -11.32 -9.04
CA PHE A 41 1.16 -11.08 -10.41
C PHE A 41 2.15 -10.27 -11.28
N ARG A 42 3.21 -9.73 -10.69
CA ARG A 42 4.24 -8.95 -11.37
C ARG A 42 5.17 -9.88 -12.13
N LYS A 43 5.29 -9.68 -13.44
CA LYS A 43 6.33 -10.33 -14.26
C LYS A 43 7.70 -9.78 -13.85
N ARG A 44 8.70 -10.66 -13.72
CA ARG A 44 10.10 -10.23 -13.50
C ARG A 44 10.52 -9.32 -14.65
N THR A 45 11.18 -8.23 -14.32
CA THR A 45 11.70 -7.33 -15.36
C THR A 45 12.92 -7.98 -16.03
N PRO A 46 13.20 -7.69 -17.31
CA PRO A 46 14.39 -8.23 -17.99
C PRO A 46 15.69 -7.85 -17.26
N THR A 47 15.68 -6.72 -16.55
CA THR A 47 16.81 -6.25 -15.73
C THR A 47 16.98 -7.07 -14.44
N GLU A 48 15.89 -7.52 -13.81
CA GLU A 48 15.97 -8.44 -12.66
C GLU A 48 16.57 -9.79 -13.07
N VAL A 49 16.18 -10.30 -14.24
CA VAL A 49 16.71 -11.55 -14.80
C VAL A 49 18.19 -11.43 -15.15
N GLU A 50 18.62 -10.31 -15.74
CA GLU A 50 20.03 -10.07 -16.07
C GLU A 50 20.91 -9.94 -14.81
N ILE A 51 20.42 -9.28 -13.75
CA ILE A 51 21.14 -9.15 -12.48
C ILE A 51 21.30 -10.54 -11.82
N GLU A 52 20.23 -11.34 -11.82
CA GLU A 52 20.26 -12.70 -11.27
C GLU A 52 21.21 -13.60 -12.05
N ARG A 53 21.14 -13.58 -13.39
CA ARG A 53 22.06 -14.33 -14.26
C ARG A 53 23.52 -13.95 -14.01
N ARG A 54 23.84 -12.65 -13.93
CA ARG A 54 25.22 -12.21 -13.66
C ARG A 54 25.68 -12.57 -12.25
N SER A 55 24.78 -12.62 -11.27
CA SER A 55 25.12 -13.09 -9.93
C SER A 55 25.45 -14.59 -9.92
N GLU A 56 24.71 -15.40 -10.68
CA GLU A 56 25.00 -16.83 -10.85
C GLU A 56 26.33 -17.07 -11.57
N GLU A 57 26.66 -16.26 -12.58
CA GLU A 57 27.96 -16.32 -13.26
C GLU A 57 29.13 -16.02 -12.31
N ILE A 58 28.98 -15.02 -11.44
CA ILE A 58 30.00 -14.66 -10.44
C ILE A 58 30.15 -15.76 -9.39
N ASP A 59 29.05 -16.35 -8.92
CA ASP A 59 29.08 -17.48 -7.98
C ASP A 59 29.79 -18.69 -8.62
N GLY A 60 29.59 -18.93 -9.91
CA GLY A 60 30.34 -19.93 -10.68
C GLY A 60 31.84 -19.65 -10.72
N LEU A 61 32.24 -18.41 -11.05
CA LEU A 61 33.64 -17.98 -11.09
C LEU A 61 34.30 -18.02 -9.69
N GLN A 62 33.56 -17.77 -8.62
CA GLN A 62 34.03 -17.93 -7.24
C GLN A 62 34.30 -19.41 -6.90
N ARG A 63 33.44 -20.33 -7.35
CA ARG A 63 33.68 -21.78 -7.20
C ARG A 63 34.93 -22.22 -7.98
N GLU A 64 35.14 -21.69 -9.18
CA GLU A 64 36.37 -21.95 -9.94
C GLU A 64 37.63 -21.36 -9.28
N LEU A 65 37.50 -20.20 -8.63
CA LEU A 65 38.58 -19.60 -7.85
C LEU A 65 38.93 -20.46 -6.62
N ALA A 66 37.92 -21.03 -5.96
CA ALA A 66 38.10 -21.91 -4.81
C ALA A 66 38.77 -23.24 -5.17
N ALA A 67 38.70 -23.66 -6.44
CA ALA A 67 39.38 -24.86 -6.94
C ALA A 67 40.89 -24.65 -7.20
N ILE A 68 41.36 -23.41 -7.33
CA ILE A 68 42.79 -23.10 -7.51
C ILE A 68 43.47 -23.03 -6.14
N SER A 69 44.57 -23.78 -5.98
CA SER A 69 45.41 -23.67 -4.78
C SER A 69 46.12 -22.30 -4.73
N PRO A 70 45.84 -21.45 -3.72
CA PRO A 70 46.45 -20.13 -3.61
C PRO A 70 47.96 -20.19 -3.33
N VAL A 71 48.47 -21.33 -2.85
CA VAL A 71 49.88 -21.53 -2.49
C VAL A 71 50.69 -22.05 -3.68
N ASN A 72 50.14 -22.97 -4.47
CA ASN A 72 50.86 -23.60 -5.58
C ASN A 72 50.75 -22.80 -6.89
N GLU A 73 49.64 -22.08 -7.08
CA GLU A 73 49.34 -21.33 -8.31
C GLU A 73 49.00 -19.86 -8.01
N PHE A 74 49.77 -19.24 -7.10
CA PHE A 74 49.54 -17.89 -6.59
C PHE A 74 49.27 -16.85 -7.69
N ALA A 75 50.08 -16.83 -8.76
CA ALA A 75 49.91 -15.87 -9.85
C ALA A 75 48.57 -16.04 -10.60
N ALA A 76 48.15 -17.29 -10.84
CA ALA A 76 46.88 -17.59 -11.49
C ALA A 76 45.68 -17.25 -10.57
N TYR A 77 45.81 -17.57 -9.27
CA TYR A 77 44.82 -17.23 -8.25
C TYR A 77 44.57 -15.71 -8.17
N PHE A 78 45.61 -14.89 -8.01
CA PHE A 78 45.44 -13.44 -7.87
C PHE A 78 44.97 -12.76 -9.16
N LYS A 79 45.38 -13.28 -10.32
CA LYS A 79 44.86 -12.79 -11.62
C LYS A 79 43.36 -13.05 -11.73
N ARG A 80 42.91 -14.25 -11.37
CA ARG A 80 41.50 -14.64 -11.44
C ARG A 80 40.67 -13.94 -10.35
N LYS A 81 41.23 -13.74 -9.16
CA LYS A 81 40.62 -12.94 -8.08
C LYS A 81 40.34 -11.50 -8.49
N ARG A 82 41.29 -10.81 -9.15
CA ARG A 82 41.06 -9.45 -9.67
C ARG A 82 39.94 -9.37 -10.71
N VAL A 83 39.78 -10.41 -11.53
CA VAL A 83 38.69 -10.50 -12.50
C VAL A 83 37.35 -10.66 -11.78
N VAL A 84 37.26 -11.56 -10.80
CA VAL A 84 36.07 -11.75 -9.96
C VAL A 84 35.72 -10.47 -9.19
N ASP A 85 36.69 -9.82 -8.55
CA ASP A 85 36.47 -8.58 -7.80
C ASP A 85 35.94 -7.47 -8.73
N LYS A 86 36.52 -7.31 -9.92
CA LYS A 86 36.05 -6.34 -10.91
C LYS A 86 34.61 -6.61 -11.38
N LEU A 87 34.28 -7.86 -11.70
CA LEU A 87 32.92 -8.26 -12.10
C LEU A 87 31.93 -8.07 -10.96
N THR A 88 32.35 -8.33 -9.72
CA THR A 88 31.54 -8.11 -8.51
C THR A 88 31.26 -6.63 -8.29
N ASP A 89 32.26 -5.76 -8.45
CA ASP A 89 32.09 -4.31 -8.35
C ASP A 89 31.17 -3.75 -9.44
N GLU A 90 31.30 -4.25 -10.69
CA GLU A 90 30.41 -3.89 -11.79
C GLU A 90 28.95 -4.33 -11.52
N LEU A 91 28.75 -5.55 -11.01
CA LEU A 91 27.44 -6.07 -10.61
C LEU A 91 26.85 -5.23 -9.46
N ASN A 92 27.64 -4.90 -8.44
CA ASN A 92 27.21 -4.10 -7.31
C ASN A 92 26.82 -2.68 -7.73
N ALA A 93 27.59 -2.05 -8.60
CA ALA A 93 27.24 -0.75 -9.16
C ALA A 93 25.94 -0.80 -9.98
N LEU A 94 25.73 -1.87 -10.76
CA LEU A 94 24.51 -2.08 -11.54
C LEU A 94 23.29 -2.35 -10.65
N SER A 95 23.45 -3.19 -9.63
CA SER A 95 22.38 -3.55 -8.69
C SER A 95 21.96 -2.35 -7.84
N LEU A 96 22.90 -1.52 -7.39
CA LEU A 96 22.60 -0.26 -6.69
C LEU A 96 21.81 0.71 -7.57
N LYS A 97 22.23 0.89 -8.83
CA LYS A 97 21.50 1.73 -9.80
C LYS A 97 20.10 1.17 -10.08
N TYR A 98 19.95 -0.15 -10.18
CA TYR A 98 18.65 -0.81 -10.34
C TYR A 98 17.78 -0.61 -9.11
N GLN A 99 18.29 -0.83 -7.90
CA GLN A 99 17.57 -0.64 -6.65
C GLN A 99 17.07 0.78 -6.48
N GLN A 100 17.88 1.79 -6.82
CA GLN A 100 17.44 3.19 -6.81
C GLN A 100 16.28 3.44 -7.79
N LYS A 101 16.40 2.96 -9.03
CA LYS A 101 15.33 3.08 -10.03
C LYS A 101 14.06 2.31 -9.62
N ALA A 102 14.22 1.10 -9.10
CA ALA A 102 13.13 0.25 -8.62
C ALA A 102 12.44 0.87 -7.39
N MET A 103 13.19 1.48 -6.48
CA MET A 103 12.64 2.21 -5.34
C MET A 103 11.75 3.36 -5.82
N ILE A 104 12.24 4.19 -6.75
CA ILE A 104 11.47 5.31 -7.31
C ILE A 104 10.22 4.80 -8.05
N SER A 105 10.36 3.77 -8.90
CA SER A 105 9.22 3.16 -9.60
C SER A 105 8.19 2.60 -8.64
N SER A 106 8.63 1.89 -7.59
CA SER A 106 7.75 1.28 -6.60
C SER A 106 6.97 2.32 -5.80
N VAL A 107 7.58 3.48 -5.49
CA VAL A 107 6.90 4.59 -4.84
C VAL A 107 5.85 5.18 -5.77
N LYS A 108 6.20 5.41 -7.04
CA LYS A 108 5.27 5.90 -8.07
C LYS A 108 4.06 4.97 -8.23
N GLU A 109 4.30 3.67 -8.41
CA GLU A 109 3.25 2.65 -8.52
C GLU A 109 2.36 2.64 -7.28
N MET A 110 2.94 2.69 -6.08
CA MET A 110 2.19 2.73 -4.83
C MET A 110 1.30 3.97 -4.73
N VAL A 111 1.80 5.14 -5.14
CA VAL A 111 1.01 6.38 -5.16
C VAL A 111 -0.15 6.28 -6.13
N VAL A 112 0.10 5.79 -7.36
CA VAL A 112 -0.95 5.63 -8.37
C VAL A 112 -2.05 4.67 -7.88
N ILE A 113 -1.68 3.52 -7.33
CA ILE A 113 -2.65 2.55 -6.80
C ILE A 113 -3.47 3.17 -5.66
N ARG A 114 -2.83 3.91 -4.74
CA ARG A 114 -3.53 4.60 -3.66
C ARG A 114 -4.52 5.64 -4.18
N LEU A 115 -4.15 6.39 -5.21
CA LEU A 115 -5.05 7.37 -5.85
C LEU A 115 -6.25 6.67 -6.49
N LEU A 116 -6.03 5.58 -7.23
CA LEU A 116 -7.12 4.80 -7.83
C LEU A 116 -8.07 4.24 -6.75
N CYS A 117 -7.53 3.67 -5.67
CA CYS A 117 -8.35 3.20 -4.55
C CYS A 117 -9.12 4.34 -3.87
N ALA A 118 -8.52 5.52 -3.74
CA ALA A 118 -9.19 6.69 -3.17
C ALA A 118 -10.34 7.16 -4.06
N ILE A 119 -10.13 7.26 -5.37
CA ILE A 119 -11.18 7.63 -6.34
C ILE A 119 -12.32 6.61 -6.29
N PHE A 120 -12.00 5.32 -6.34
CA PHE A 120 -13.02 4.26 -6.29
C PHE A 120 -13.81 4.30 -4.97
N SER A 121 -13.13 4.53 -3.85
CA SER A 121 -13.77 4.70 -2.55
C SER A 121 -14.73 5.88 -2.52
N ILE A 122 -14.35 7.02 -3.10
CA ILE A 122 -15.22 8.20 -3.23
C ILE A 122 -16.47 7.87 -4.07
N VAL A 123 -16.30 7.20 -5.21
CA VAL A 123 -17.43 6.78 -6.06
C VAL A 123 -18.39 5.87 -5.29
N CYS A 124 -17.87 4.88 -4.56
CA CYS A 124 -18.69 4.02 -3.70
C CYS A 124 -19.41 4.80 -2.61
N ALA A 125 -18.74 5.78 -1.99
CA ALA A 125 -19.34 6.64 -0.98
C ALA A 125 -20.52 7.43 -1.55
N PHE A 126 -20.38 7.99 -2.75
CA PHE A 126 -21.46 8.69 -3.46
C PHE A 126 -22.61 7.75 -3.86
N TYR A 127 -22.33 6.47 -4.16
CA TYR A 127 -23.40 5.50 -4.43
C TYR A 127 -24.18 5.12 -3.15
N SER A 128 -23.50 5.07 -2.01
CA SER A 128 -24.09 4.72 -0.72
C SER A 128 -24.52 5.92 0.15
N TYR A 129 -24.73 7.10 -0.44
CA TYR A 129 -24.94 8.34 0.32
C TYR A 129 -26.22 8.35 1.16
N ASP A 130 -27.25 7.60 0.74
CA ASP A 130 -28.54 7.49 1.41
C ASP A 130 -28.47 6.77 2.78
N LEU A 131 -27.35 6.07 3.08
CA LEU A 131 -27.18 5.32 4.32
C LEU A 131 -26.76 6.23 5.47
N VAL A 132 -27.74 6.90 6.09
CA VAL A 132 -27.57 7.75 7.28
C VAL A 132 -27.84 6.93 8.54
N LEU A 133 -26.94 7.00 9.53
CA LEU A 133 -27.09 6.29 10.80
C LEU A 133 -27.85 7.12 11.84
N PHE A 134 -27.43 8.36 12.07
CA PHE A 134 -28.03 9.26 13.04
C PHE A 134 -27.64 10.72 12.72
N TYR A 135 -28.30 11.65 13.40
CA TYR A 135 -28.04 13.09 13.30
C TYR A 135 -27.35 13.59 14.57
N VAL A 136 -26.40 14.50 14.41
CA VAL A 136 -25.65 15.12 15.52
C VAL A 136 -25.80 16.64 15.43
N ASN A 137 -25.98 17.31 16.57
CA ASN A 137 -26.01 18.78 16.59
C ASN A 137 -24.67 19.34 16.10
N GLU A 138 -24.73 20.32 15.20
CA GLU A 138 -23.58 20.96 14.57
C GLU A 138 -22.57 21.54 15.59
N SER A 139 -23.03 21.90 16.79
CA SER A 139 -22.19 22.49 17.84
C SER A 139 -21.15 21.51 18.43
N TYR A 140 -21.37 20.19 18.33
CA TYR A 140 -20.51 19.22 19.04
C TYR A 140 -19.17 18.96 18.36
N LEU A 141 -19.12 19.01 17.03
CA LEU A 141 -17.95 18.57 16.25
C LEU A 141 -17.48 19.62 15.24
N TRP A 142 -17.81 20.89 15.49
CA TRP A 142 -17.30 22.00 14.71
C TRP A 142 -15.77 22.13 14.88
N PRO A 143 -14.97 22.28 13.80
CA PRO A 143 -15.35 22.43 12.39
C PRO A 143 -15.37 21.11 11.59
N PHE A 144 -15.12 19.95 12.21
CA PHE A 144 -14.99 18.64 11.56
C PHE A 144 -16.31 17.98 11.12
N ASN A 145 -17.44 18.68 11.25
CA ASN A 145 -18.76 18.20 10.82
C ASN A 145 -18.79 17.72 9.37
N PHE A 146 -17.98 18.34 8.48
CA PHE A 146 -17.90 17.94 7.07
C PHE A 146 -17.38 16.51 6.86
N ILE A 147 -16.59 15.97 7.80
CA ILE A 147 -16.06 14.60 7.72
C ILE A 147 -17.20 13.61 7.97
N LEU A 148 -18.06 13.90 8.94
CA LEU A 148 -19.19 13.04 9.29
C LEU A 148 -20.28 13.03 8.23
N ALA A 149 -20.55 14.20 7.65
CA ALA A 149 -21.52 14.37 6.58
C ALA A 149 -20.94 14.07 5.19
N PHE A 150 -19.73 13.51 5.06
CA PHE A 150 -19.24 13.08 3.75
C PHE A 150 -20.00 11.83 3.26
N PRO A 151 -20.44 11.74 1.99
CA PRO A 151 -20.31 12.72 0.90
C PRO A 151 -21.48 13.73 0.77
N PHE A 152 -22.47 13.65 1.66
CA PHE A 152 -23.67 14.50 1.69
C PHE A 152 -23.36 16.01 1.70
N THR A 153 -22.25 16.44 2.31
CA THR A 153 -21.77 17.83 2.30
C THR A 153 -21.50 18.39 0.90
N LEU A 154 -21.10 17.56 -0.07
CA LEU A 154 -20.90 17.99 -1.46
C LEU A 154 -22.21 18.19 -2.23
N LEU A 155 -23.31 17.57 -1.79
CA LEU A 155 -24.61 17.63 -2.45
C LEU A 155 -25.50 18.79 -1.96
N ALA A 156 -24.99 19.65 -1.08
CA ALA A 156 -25.59 20.92 -0.66
C ALA A 156 -27.12 20.86 -0.46
N THR A 157 -27.58 19.99 0.43
CA THR A 157 -28.97 20.03 0.92
C THR A 157 -28.97 20.71 2.28
N GLY A 158 -29.73 21.81 2.37
CA GLY A 158 -29.73 22.74 3.49
C GLY A 158 -30.00 22.03 4.83
N SER A 159 -29.10 22.25 5.79
CA SER A 159 -29.28 21.88 7.19
C SER A 159 -30.53 22.56 7.71
N ARG A 160 -31.64 21.83 7.73
CA ARG A 160 -32.95 22.42 8.06
C ARG A 160 -33.09 22.70 9.57
N ASN A 161 -32.21 22.16 10.42
CA ASN A 161 -32.33 22.19 11.89
C ASN A 161 -30.98 22.22 12.68
N ASN A 162 -29.86 22.75 12.15
CA ASN A 162 -28.52 22.69 12.81
C ASN A 162 -28.06 21.24 13.16
N GLU A 163 -28.50 20.27 12.36
CA GLU A 163 -28.21 18.85 12.55
C GLU A 163 -27.39 18.33 11.37
N VAL A 164 -26.34 17.58 11.68
CA VAL A 164 -25.39 17.02 10.74
C VAL A 164 -25.68 15.52 10.59
N PRO A 165 -26.01 15.02 9.38
CA PRO A 165 -26.20 13.60 9.16
C PRO A 165 -24.85 12.87 9.24
N VAL A 166 -24.82 11.77 9.99
CA VAL A 166 -23.65 10.88 10.05
C VAL A 166 -23.89 9.72 9.09
N THR A 167 -23.12 9.68 8.00
CA THR A 167 -23.21 8.60 7.02
C THR A 167 -22.55 7.32 7.58
N LEU A 168 -23.07 6.16 7.17
CA LEU A 168 -22.48 4.86 7.51
C LEU A 168 -21.02 4.77 7.05
N PHE A 169 -20.73 5.30 5.85
CA PHE A 169 -19.39 5.34 5.29
C PHE A 169 -18.41 6.12 6.16
N SER A 170 -18.76 7.34 6.59
CA SER A 170 -17.89 8.18 7.41
C SER A 170 -17.65 7.57 8.78
N TYR A 171 -18.71 7.01 9.41
CA TYR A 171 -18.62 6.32 10.69
C TYR A 171 -17.66 5.13 10.62
N LEU A 172 -17.81 4.25 9.62
CA LEU A 172 -16.93 3.10 9.46
C LEU A 172 -15.48 3.52 9.17
N CYS A 173 -15.26 4.53 8.34
CA CYS A 173 -13.92 5.08 8.11
C CYS A 173 -13.27 5.59 9.42
N MET A 174 -14.04 6.29 10.27
CA MET A 174 -13.57 6.80 11.56
C MET A 174 -13.24 5.67 12.54
N THR A 175 -14.06 4.63 12.63
CA THR A 175 -13.76 3.46 13.49
C THR A 175 -12.48 2.74 13.05
N LEU A 176 -12.26 2.59 11.74
CA LEU A 176 -11.01 2.03 11.20
C LEU A 176 -9.80 2.90 11.52
N ALA A 177 -9.93 4.22 11.37
CA ALA A 177 -8.88 5.15 11.72
C ALA A 177 -8.54 5.09 13.22
N ALA A 178 -9.55 5.10 14.08
CA ALA A 178 -9.40 4.98 15.54
C ALA A 178 -8.70 3.67 15.93
N ARG A 179 -9.14 2.53 15.37
CA ARG A 179 -8.50 1.22 15.57
C ARG A 179 -7.02 1.24 15.18
N ARG A 180 -6.68 1.85 14.03
CA ARG A 180 -5.30 1.94 13.56
C ARG A 180 -4.43 2.80 14.47
N ILE A 181 -4.95 3.93 14.96
CA ILE A 181 -4.25 4.81 15.89
C ILE A 181 -3.98 4.06 17.20
N TYR A 182 -4.98 3.32 17.71
CA TYR A 182 -4.85 2.50 18.90
C TYR A 182 -3.74 1.45 18.77
N GLU A 183 -3.73 0.68 17.68
CA GLU A 183 -2.68 -0.33 17.43
C GLU A 183 -1.28 0.28 17.33
N ARG A 184 -1.14 1.43 16.66
CA ARG A 184 0.15 2.13 16.58
C ARG A 184 0.64 2.58 17.96
N ARG A 185 -0.25 3.11 18.81
CA ARG A 185 0.07 3.51 20.18
C ARG A 185 0.51 2.30 21.01
N LYS A 186 -0.19 1.16 20.90
CA LYS A 186 0.17 -0.09 21.58
C LYS A 186 1.57 -0.58 21.19
N ILE A 187 1.90 -0.59 19.90
CA ILE A 187 3.23 -0.98 19.40
C ILE A 187 4.31 -0.03 19.92
N ASN A 188 4.06 1.28 19.90
CA ASN A 188 5.02 2.28 20.38
C ASN A 188 5.24 2.19 21.89
N ALA A 189 4.18 1.89 22.67
CA ALA A 189 4.30 1.62 24.09
C ALA A 189 5.16 0.38 24.34
N ALA A 190 4.90 -0.74 23.64
CA ALA A 190 5.69 -1.96 23.78
C ALA A 190 7.19 -1.75 23.49
N LYS A 191 7.53 -0.93 22.48
CA LYS A 191 8.93 -0.58 22.17
C LYS A 191 9.60 0.32 23.22
N LYS A 192 8.84 1.06 24.03
CA LYS A 192 9.39 1.95 25.07
C LYS A 192 9.80 1.18 26.33
N TYR A 193 9.23 0.00 26.54
CA TYR A 193 9.46 -0.85 27.72
C TYR A 193 10.25 -2.13 27.40
N ALA A 194 10.75 -2.28 26.18
CA ALA A 194 11.63 -3.35 25.74
C ALA A 194 13.05 -2.79 25.53
#